data_AF-A0A950RD60-F1
#
_entry.id   AF-A0A950RD60-F1
#
_cell.length_a   1.000
_cell.length_b   1.000
_cell.length_c   1.000
_cell.angle_alpha   90.00
_cell.angle_beta   90.00
_cell.angle_gamma   90.00
#
_symmetry.space_group_name_H-M   'P 1'
#
loop_
_entity.id
_entity.type
_entity.pdbx_description
1 polymer ?
#
loop_
_entity_poly.entity_id
_entity_poly.type
_entity_poly.pdbx_seq_one_letter_code
_entity_poly.pdbx_strand_id
1 'polypeptide(L)'
;MGLPPSVVVYGLADARLALAAGLPVTLLSAPGAALFAGVGFWHALVAQAKAEHPDVTAPDILDCGDAAGFALAALRLGQRILVLEEGAPGRPAVAAVAAASGATVLVARPPALDLARRGAAGRLREWLRHAPDDSGPGLR
;
A
#
# COMPACT_ATOMS: atom_id res chain seq x y z
N MET A 1 0.92 15.31 6.75
CA MET A 1 -0.21 15.16 5.81
C MET A 1 -0.58 13.69 5.80
N GLY A 2 -1.82 13.33 6.16
CA GLY A 2 -2.24 11.93 6.26
C GLY A 2 -2.33 11.26 4.88
N LEU A 3 -2.16 9.94 4.83
CA LEU A 3 -2.42 9.17 3.62
C LEU A 3 -3.93 9.11 3.35
N PRO A 4 -4.37 9.11 2.08
CA PRO A 4 -5.75 8.81 1.74
C PRO A 4 -6.20 7.42 2.26
N PRO A 5 -7.51 7.17 2.37
CA PRO A 5 -8.08 5.84 2.63
C PRO A 5 -7.38 4.72 1.85
N SER A 6 -7.01 3.63 2.52
CA SER A 6 -6.32 2.51 1.85
C SER A 6 -7.31 1.50 1.25
N VAL A 7 -6.97 0.95 0.09
CA VAL A 7 -7.72 -0.11 -0.59
C VAL A 7 -6.75 -1.24 -0.95
N VAL A 8 -7.06 -2.47 -0.53
CA VAL A 8 -6.26 -3.64 -0.90
C VAL A 8 -6.57 -4.04 -2.33
N VAL A 9 -5.54 -4.15 -3.16
CA VAL A 9 -5.63 -4.55 -4.58
C VAL A 9 -4.74 -5.76 -4.84
N TYR A 10 -5.24 -6.73 -5.60
CA TYR A 10 -4.53 -7.97 -5.94
C TYR A 10 -4.04 -7.97 -7.40
N GLY A 11 -4.60 -7.09 -8.22
CA GLY A 11 -4.32 -7.03 -9.64
C GLY A 11 -4.71 -5.69 -10.25
N LEU A 12 -4.43 -5.57 -11.55
CA LEU A 12 -4.70 -4.35 -12.31
C LEU A 12 -6.19 -4.00 -12.36
N ALA A 13 -7.09 -5.00 -12.40
CA ALA A 13 -8.54 -4.77 -12.38
C ALA A 13 -9.00 -4.09 -11.07
N ASP A 14 -8.45 -4.53 -9.93
CA ASP A 14 -8.74 -3.92 -8.62
C ASP A 14 -8.20 -2.50 -8.53
N ALA A 15 -6.98 -2.27 -9.01
CA ALA A 15 -6.37 -0.93 -9.03
C ALA A 15 -7.18 0.04 -9.90
N ARG A 16 -7.61 -0.39 -11.09
CA ARG A 16 -8.52 0.38 -11.96
C ARG A 16 -9.84 0.68 -11.27
N LEU A 17 -10.44 -0.30 -10.60
CA LEU A 17 -11.69 -0.10 -9.87
C LEU A 17 -11.52 0.95 -8.76
N ALA A 18 -10.43 0.87 -7.99
CA ALA A 18 -10.11 1.84 -6.95
C ALA A 18 -9.93 3.25 -7.51
N LEU A 19 -9.16 3.41 -8.59
CA LEU A 19 -8.85 4.72 -9.19
C LEU A 19 -10.04 5.31 -9.96
N ALA A 20 -10.87 4.48 -10.60
CA ALA A 20 -12.09 4.91 -11.29
C ALA A 20 -13.13 5.57 -10.35
N ALA A 21 -12.98 5.42 -9.03
CA ALA A 21 -13.77 6.18 -8.07
C ALA A 21 -13.50 7.70 -8.15
N GLY A 22 -12.35 8.12 -8.68
CA GLY A 22 -11.98 9.53 -8.84
C GLY A 22 -11.79 10.28 -7.52
N LEU A 23 -11.54 9.55 -6.43
CA LEU A 23 -11.26 10.09 -5.09
C LEU A 23 -9.82 9.74 -4.70
N PRO A 24 -9.14 10.54 -3.87
CA PRO A 24 -7.84 10.17 -3.32
C PRO A 24 -7.88 8.79 -2.66
N VAL A 25 -6.92 7.93 -2.99
CA VAL A 25 -6.90 6.53 -2.53
C VAL A 25 -5.47 6.05 -2.36
N THR A 26 -5.18 5.33 -1.28
CA THR A 26 -3.90 4.64 -1.13
C THR A 26 -4.04 3.21 -1.66
N LEU A 27 -3.28 2.85 -2.69
CA LEU A 27 -3.24 1.47 -3.19
C LEU A 27 -2.36 0.64 -2.27
N LEU A 28 -2.94 -0.33 -1.57
CA LEU A 28 -2.22 -1.23 -0.67
C LEU A 28 -2.17 -2.62 -1.31
N SER A 29 -0.99 -3.23 -1.38
CA SER A 29 -0.89 -4.60 -1.87
C SER A 29 -1.55 -5.59 -0.90
N ALA A 30 -1.85 -6.80 -1.37
CA ALA A 30 -2.17 -7.92 -0.48
C ALA A 30 -1.08 -8.13 0.61
N PRO A 31 -1.40 -8.75 1.76
CA PRO A 31 -0.41 -9.08 2.79
C PRO A 31 0.74 -9.91 2.23
N GLY A 32 1.99 -9.49 2.48
CA GLY A 32 3.18 -10.19 1.98
C GLY A 32 3.33 -10.24 0.45
N ALA A 33 2.66 -9.35 -0.30
CA ALA A 33 2.67 -9.39 -1.77
C ALA A 33 4.08 -9.38 -2.38
N ALA A 34 5.06 -8.74 -1.73
CA ALA A 34 6.42 -8.75 -2.23
C ALA A 34 7.02 -10.16 -2.30
N LEU A 35 6.60 -11.09 -1.44
CA LEU A 35 7.12 -12.46 -1.40
C LEU A 35 6.54 -13.37 -2.49
N PHE A 36 5.25 -13.23 -2.81
CA PHE A 36 4.57 -14.14 -3.74
C PHE A 36 4.35 -13.56 -5.15
N ALA A 37 4.18 -12.24 -5.27
CA ALA A 37 3.99 -11.58 -6.55
C ALA A 37 5.27 -10.90 -7.04
N GLY A 38 6.09 -10.42 -6.11
CA GLY A 38 7.35 -9.74 -6.39
C GLY A 38 7.20 -8.23 -6.53
N VAL A 39 8.29 -7.53 -6.20
CA VAL A 39 8.37 -6.06 -6.22
C VAL A 39 8.14 -5.49 -7.63
N GLY A 40 8.73 -6.11 -8.65
CA GLY A 40 8.61 -5.66 -10.04
C GLY A 40 7.18 -5.72 -10.57
N PHE A 41 6.43 -6.77 -10.20
CA PHE A 41 5.01 -6.88 -10.53
C PHE A 41 4.20 -5.72 -9.92
N TRP A 42 4.40 -5.44 -8.62
CA TRP A 42 3.70 -4.35 -7.95
C TRP A 42 3.94 -3.01 -8.64
N HIS A 43 5.20 -2.69 -8.91
CA HIS A 43 5.56 -1.44 -9.58
C HIS A 43 4.94 -1.33 -10.99
N ALA A 44 4.96 -2.40 -11.78
CA ALA A 44 4.37 -2.41 -13.12
C ALA A 44 2.84 -2.21 -13.07
N LEU A 45 2.16 -2.91 -12.15
CA LEU A 45 0.72 -2.79 -11.92
C LEU A 45 0.34 -1.36 -11.53
N VAL A 46 1.01 -0.78 -10.54
CA VAL A 46 0.71 0.57 -10.04
C VAL A 46 1.01 1.63 -11.09
N ALA A 47 2.15 1.52 -11.79
CA ALA A 47 2.51 2.46 -12.85
C ALA A 47 1.47 2.46 -13.98
N GLN A 48 1.03 1.27 -14.42
CA GLN A 48 -0.01 1.15 -15.44
C GLN A 48 -1.33 1.74 -14.97
N ALA A 49 -1.79 1.40 -13.76
CA ALA A 49 -3.05 1.92 -13.23
C ALA A 49 -3.03 3.46 -13.10
N LYS A 50 -1.92 4.03 -12.62
CA LYS A 50 -1.75 5.49 -12.50
C LYS A 50 -1.70 6.20 -13.84
N ALA A 51 -1.08 5.58 -14.86
CA ALA A 51 -1.04 6.15 -16.21
C ALA A 51 -2.44 6.28 -16.83
N GLU A 52 -3.37 5.39 -16.47
CA GLU A 52 -4.76 5.43 -16.91
C GLU A 52 -5.63 6.43 -16.11
N HIS A 53 -5.15 6.89 -14.95
CA HIS A 53 -5.86 7.80 -14.04
C HIS A 53 -4.93 8.90 -13.49
N PRO A 54 -4.32 9.74 -14.35
CA PRO A 54 -3.25 10.66 -13.97
C PRO A 54 -3.68 11.75 -12.97
N ASP A 55 -4.98 12.08 -12.93
CA ASP A 55 -5.52 13.14 -12.06
C ASP A 55 -5.86 12.67 -10.64
N VAL A 56 -5.74 11.36 -10.35
CA VAL A 56 -6.08 10.79 -9.05
C VAL A 56 -4.84 10.75 -8.15
N THR A 57 -4.92 11.39 -6.99
CA THR A 57 -3.89 11.26 -5.95
C THR A 57 -3.89 9.84 -5.40
N ALA A 58 -2.87 9.07 -5.78
CA ALA A 58 -2.78 7.66 -5.44
C ALA A 58 -1.41 7.23 -4.90
N PRO A 59 -1.03 7.53 -3.64
CA PRO A 59 0.14 6.87 -3.06
C PRO A 59 -0.07 5.35 -3.02
N ASP A 60 1.02 4.59 -2.95
CA ASP A 60 0.95 3.13 -2.93
C ASP A 60 1.86 2.54 -1.86
N ILE A 61 1.44 1.41 -1.31
CA ILE A 61 2.10 0.69 -0.22
C ILE A 61 2.30 -0.76 -0.65
N LEU A 62 3.56 -1.18 -0.71
CA LEU A 62 3.92 -2.58 -0.88
C LEU A 62 4.14 -3.25 0.47
N ASP A 63 3.43 -4.33 0.71
CA ASP A 63 3.63 -5.18 1.88
C ASP A 63 4.74 -6.21 1.63
N CYS A 64 5.81 -6.09 2.41
CA CYS A 64 6.99 -6.93 2.35
C CYS A 64 7.04 -8.02 3.43
N GLY A 65 5.99 -8.19 4.25
CA GLY A 65 5.97 -9.14 5.37
C GLY A 65 7.19 -8.96 6.28
N ASP A 66 7.91 -10.04 6.56
CA ASP A 66 9.17 -10.06 7.30
C ASP A 66 10.43 -10.02 6.41
N ALA A 67 10.26 -9.87 5.09
CA ALA A 67 11.33 -10.09 4.12
C ALA A 67 12.10 -8.80 3.77
N ALA A 68 13.09 -8.46 4.59
CA ALA A 68 13.93 -7.26 4.42
C ALA A 68 14.63 -7.17 3.05
N GLY A 69 14.99 -8.30 2.44
CA GLY A 69 15.58 -8.32 1.09
C GLY A 69 14.65 -7.74 0.03
N PHE A 70 13.36 -8.09 0.08
CA PHE A 70 12.34 -7.52 -0.80
C PHE A 70 12.05 -6.07 -0.47
N ALA A 71 12.04 -5.68 0.80
CA ALA A 71 11.89 -4.28 1.19
C ALA A 71 13.02 -3.40 0.62
N LEU A 72 14.28 -3.84 0.70
CA LEU A 72 15.40 -3.13 0.08
C LEU A 72 15.28 -3.08 -1.46
N ALA A 73 14.82 -4.16 -2.10
CA ALA A 73 14.56 -4.15 -3.54
C ALA A 73 13.47 -3.14 -3.93
N ALA A 74 12.40 -3.05 -3.14
CA ALA A 74 11.33 -2.06 -3.33
C ALA A 74 11.85 -0.62 -3.21
N LEU A 75 12.63 -0.32 -2.17
CA LEU A 75 13.24 1.00 -2.00
C LEU A 75 14.12 1.39 -3.20
N ARG A 76 14.92 0.44 -3.71
CA ARG A 76 15.77 0.64 -4.91
C ARG A 76 14.96 0.87 -6.18
N LEU A 77 13.79 0.26 -6.30
CA LEU A 77 12.87 0.45 -7.43
C LEU A 77 12.00 1.71 -7.32
N GLY A 78 12.15 2.50 -6.26
CA GLY A 78 11.42 3.76 -6.10
C GLY A 78 10.24 3.70 -5.14
N GLN A 79 9.96 2.55 -4.48
CA GLN A 79 8.87 2.46 -3.50
C GLN A 79 9.09 3.50 -2.39
N ARG A 80 8.08 4.31 -2.09
CA ARG A 80 8.17 5.37 -1.06
C ARG A 80 7.48 5.01 0.25
N ILE A 81 6.55 4.05 0.23
CA ILE A 81 5.87 3.58 1.43
C ILE A 81 5.79 2.07 1.34
N LEU A 82 6.25 1.37 2.37
CA LEU A 82 6.17 -0.09 2.44
C LEU A 82 5.83 -0.54 3.86
N VAL A 83 5.23 -1.72 3.98
CA VAL A 83 5.10 -2.42 5.27
C VAL A 83 6.24 -3.41 5.37
N LEU A 84 6.92 -3.38 6.51
CA LEU A 84 7.81 -4.44 6.98
C LEU A 84 7.30 -4.78 8.38
N GLU A 85 7.35 -6.03 8.81
CA GLU A 85 6.90 -6.41 10.16
C GLU A 85 7.91 -5.97 11.23
N GLU A 86 7.44 -5.63 12.43
CA GLU A 86 8.30 -5.11 13.51
C GLU A 86 9.46 -6.08 13.84
N GLY A 87 9.19 -7.39 13.85
CA GLY A 87 10.17 -8.43 14.11
C GLY A 87 11.05 -8.84 12.90
N ALA A 88 10.88 -8.19 11.74
CA ALA A 88 11.59 -8.58 10.53
C ALA A 88 13.12 -8.49 10.69
N PRO A 89 13.88 -9.55 10.39
CA PRO A 89 15.34 -9.52 10.43
C PRO A 89 15.89 -8.42 9.52
N GLY A 90 16.77 -7.55 10.04
CA GLY A 90 17.36 -6.45 9.27
C GLY A 90 16.47 -5.21 9.11
N ARG A 91 15.30 -5.14 9.77
CA ARG A 91 14.43 -3.95 9.79
C ARG A 91 15.18 -2.63 10.07
N PRO A 92 16.10 -2.52 11.04
CA PRO A 92 16.83 -1.27 11.28
C PRO A 92 17.62 -0.78 10.06
N ALA A 93 18.23 -1.70 9.31
CA ALA A 93 18.97 -1.37 8.10
C ALA A 93 18.02 -0.89 6.98
N VAL A 94 16.87 -1.56 6.81
CA VAL A 94 15.84 -1.13 5.86
C VAL A 94 15.32 0.27 6.22
N ALA A 95 15.04 0.52 7.49
CA ALA A 95 14.57 1.82 7.98
C ALA A 95 15.59 2.93 7.73
N ALA A 96 16.89 2.66 7.91
CA ALA A 96 17.95 3.61 7.60
C ALA A 96 18.01 3.94 6.09
N VAL A 97 17.91 2.93 5.22
CA VAL A 97 17.85 3.14 3.76
C VAL A 97 16.59 3.90 3.35
N ALA A 98 15.45 3.56 3.95
CA ALA A 98 14.19 4.25 3.69
C ALA A 98 14.30 5.74 4.05
N ALA A 99 14.77 6.06 5.26
CA ALA A 99 14.98 7.43 5.71
C ALA A 99 15.94 8.22 4.80
N ALA A 100 17.06 7.61 4.42
CA ALA A 100 18.03 8.22 3.49
C ALA A 100 17.45 8.49 2.09
N SER A 101 16.39 7.78 1.70
CA SER A 101 15.71 7.93 0.41
C SER A 101 14.39 8.70 0.48
N GLY A 102 14.00 9.22 1.66
CA GLY A 102 12.70 9.88 1.85
C GLY A 102 11.51 8.93 1.74
N ALA A 103 11.72 7.65 2.06
CA ALA A 103 10.68 6.63 2.12
C ALA A 103 10.32 6.28 3.57
N THR A 104 9.14 5.71 3.77
CA THR A 104 8.59 5.36 5.07
C THR A 104 8.38 3.84 5.18
N VAL A 105 8.87 3.26 6.28
CA VAL A 105 8.62 1.86 6.66
C VAL A 105 7.54 1.82 7.73
N LEU A 106 6.35 1.34 7.39
CA LEU A 106 5.28 1.12 8.35
C LEU A 106 5.56 -0.14 9.17
N VAL A 107 5.19 -0.14 10.45
CA VAL A 107 5.25 -1.33 11.33
C VAL A 107 4.07 -2.28 11.12
N ALA A 108 2.96 -1.75 10.61
CA ALA A 108 1.73 -2.48 10.35
C ALA A 108 1.02 -1.90 9.14
N ARG A 109 0.14 -2.71 8.54
CA ARG A 109 -0.75 -2.29 7.46
C ARG A 109 -1.76 -1.26 8.00
N PRO A 110 -2.03 -0.16 7.27
CA PRO A 110 -3.13 0.73 7.64
C PRO A 110 -4.49 0.04 7.46
N PRO A 111 -5.56 0.48 8.14
CA PRO A 111 -6.92 0.03 7.86
C PRO A 111 -7.25 0.21 6.38
N ALA A 112 -7.81 -0.83 5.76
CA ALA A 112 -8.08 -0.83 4.34
C ALA A 112 -9.39 -1.56 3.99
N LEU A 113 -10.04 -1.09 2.94
CA LEU A 113 -11.09 -1.84 2.27
C LEU A 113 -10.45 -2.89 1.36
N ASP A 114 -10.76 -4.16 1.60
CA ASP A 114 -10.23 -5.27 0.81
C ASP A 114 -11.17 -5.63 -0.34
N LEU A 115 -10.72 -5.44 -1.59
CA LEU A 115 -11.52 -5.69 -2.79
C LEU A 115 -11.77 -7.17 -3.09
N ALA A 116 -11.01 -8.10 -2.48
CA ALA A 116 -11.31 -9.52 -2.56
C ALA A 116 -12.56 -9.89 -1.72
N ARG A 117 -12.99 -9.03 -0.80
CA ARG A 117 -14.18 -9.28 0.03
C ARG A 117 -15.46 -9.04 -0.77
N ARG A 118 -16.40 -9.99 -0.67
CA ARG A 118 -17.73 -9.87 -1.28
C ARG A 118 -18.39 -8.55 -0.89
N GLY A 119 -18.87 -7.81 -1.89
CA GLY A 119 -19.56 -6.53 -1.71
C GLY A 119 -18.65 -5.32 -1.44
N ALA A 120 -17.32 -5.49 -1.40
CA ALA A 120 -16.39 -4.38 -1.19
C ALA A 120 -16.49 -3.32 -2.28
N ALA A 121 -16.59 -3.73 -3.56
CA ALA A 121 -16.76 -2.81 -4.68
C ALA A 121 -17.94 -1.83 -4.50
N GLY A 122 -19.07 -2.30 -3.96
CA GLY A 122 -20.24 -1.46 -3.69
C GLY A 122 -20.03 -0.43 -2.58
N ARG A 123 -19.12 -0.69 -1.64
CA ARG A 123 -18.79 0.20 -0.52
C ARG A 123 -17.59 1.11 -0.79
N LEU A 124 -16.91 0.94 -1.93
CA LEU A 124 -15.66 1.63 -2.25
C LEU A 124 -15.77 3.15 -2.13
N ARG A 125 -16.77 3.77 -2.78
CA ARG A 125 -16.89 5.24 -2.76
C ARG A 125 -17.20 5.79 -1.37
N GLU A 126 -17.95 5.06 -0.56
CA GLU A 126 -18.25 5.44 0.82
C GLU A 126 -16.99 5.37 1.67
N TRP A 127 -16.24 4.27 1.58
CA TRP A 127 -14.96 4.10 2.24
C TRP A 127 -13.96 5.21 1.91
N LEU A 128 -13.85 5.59 0.63
CA LEU A 128 -12.94 6.64 0.18
C LEU A 128 -13.34 8.06 0.64
N ARG A 129 -14.59 8.29 1.04
CA ARG A 129 -15.04 9.60 1.58
C ARG A 129 -14.86 9.72 3.09
N HIS A 130 -14.91 8.60 3.79
CA HIS A 130 -15.07 8.56 5.24
C HIS A 130 -14.08 7.63 5.93
N ALA A 131 -12.89 7.39 5.36
CA ALA A 131 -11.88 6.51 5.97
C ALA A 131 -11.90 6.69 7.49
N PRO A 132 -12.01 5.61 8.27
CA PRO A 132 -12.09 5.74 9.71
C PRO A 132 -10.90 6.58 10.18
N ASP A 133 -11.17 7.62 10.96
CA ASP A 133 -10.15 8.33 11.72
C ASP A 133 -9.33 7.28 12.48
N ASP A 134 -8.01 7.41 12.42
CA ASP A 134 -7.09 6.59 13.20
C ASP A 134 -7.13 7.00 14.68
N SER A 135 -8.28 6.72 15.30
CA SER A 135 -8.42 6.52 16.72
C SER A 135 -8.90 5.09 16.93
N GLY A 136 -8.14 4.11 16.44
CA GLY A 136 -8.23 2.76 16.97
C GLY A 136 -7.98 2.81 18.49
N PRO A 137 -8.67 1.99 19.31
CA PRO A 137 -8.56 2.09 20.76
C PRO A 137 -7.09 1.89 21.11
N GLY A 138 -6.51 2.86 21.82
CA GLY A 138 -5.21 2.66 22.45
C GLY A 138 -5.31 1.37 23.25
N LEU A 139 -4.58 0.34 22.81
CA LEU A 139 -4.47 -0.91 23.52
C LEU A 139 -3.70 -0.60 24.81
N ARG A 140 -4.46 -0.36 25.88
CA ARG A 140 -4.00 -0.53 27.26
C ARG A 140 -3.91 -2.01 27.57
#